data_AF-A0A2V7CKM5-F1
#
_entry.id   AF-A0A2V7CKM5-F1
#
_cell.length_a   1.000
_cell.length_b   1.000
_cell.length_c   1.000
_cell.angle_alpha   90.00
_cell.angle_beta   90.00
_cell.angle_gamma   90.00
#
_symmetry.space_group_name_H-M   'P 1'
#
loop_
_entity.id
_entity.type
_entity.pdbx_description
1 polymer ?
#
loop_
_entity_poly.entity_id
_entity_poly.type
_entity_poly.pdbx_seq_one_letter_code
_entity_poly.pdbx_strand_id
1 'polypeptide(L)'
;MRELRVAEPVVDLRVLRHPTFAVATAAMFVISIAFYGIMVLSPLFTQILMGYTAMLAGLVLAPGGLATLITMPIAAALLNRVDPRWIIVTGCAVNAYAMYLMATLTLEASYWDIMLPRFIQGLGIGLTFVPLSTVALSAVPMREMGHASGLFNFIRTAGGSIGIATMATLLQRGTQVHQAQLVTHVSLYDPDVWNHYQTLADTFAARGADTVSAEAQAWASLYEMVQREALSLSFIDNFWRLAWIFAAVIPFVLLLGRRPRMAEAPADVERPATIVEV
;
A
#
# COMPACT_ATOMS: atom_id res chain seq x y z
N MET A 1 5.41 7.96 -30.37
CA MET A 1 6.12 9.06 -31.05
C MET A 1 5.23 10.20 -31.60
N ARG A 2 3.91 10.24 -31.32
CA ARG A 2 3.01 11.33 -31.75
C ARG A 2 2.78 12.41 -30.68
N GLU A 3 3.03 12.12 -29.41
CA GLU A 3 2.85 13.06 -28.29
C GLU A 3 3.95 14.13 -28.17
N LEU A 4 5.13 13.90 -28.78
CA LEU A 4 6.25 14.86 -28.74
C LEU A 4 6.10 16.05 -29.70
N ARG A 5 5.03 16.09 -30.50
CA ARG A 5 4.81 17.07 -31.60
C ARG A 5 3.53 17.92 -31.46
N VAL A 6 2.78 17.79 -30.38
CA VAL A 6 1.56 18.58 -30.12
C VAL A 6 1.90 19.75 -29.20
N ALA A 7 1.31 20.92 -29.44
CA ALA A 7 1.60 22.16 -28.71
C ALA A 7 1.17 22.13 -27.23
N GLU A 8 0.19 21.28 -26.88
CA GLU A 8 -0.27 20.98 -25.51
C GLU A 8 -0.44 19.46 -25.33
N PRO A 9 0.61 18.71 -24.97
CA PRO A 9 0.46 17.31 -24.60
C PRO A 9 -0.12 17.18 -23.19
N VAL A 10 -1.07 16.24 -23.01
CA VAL A 10 -1.64 15.87 -21.69
C VAL A 10 -0.55 15.39 -20.72
N VAL A 11 0.56 14.86 -21.25
CA VAL A 11 1.73 14.41 -20.50
C VAL A 11 2.99 14.93 -21.18
N ASP A 12 3.50 16.10 -20.76
CA ASP A 12 4.79 16.59 -21.27
C ASP A 12 5.96 15.88 -20.56
N LEU A 13 6.51 14.86 -21.21
CA LEU A 13 7.68 14.12 -20.73
C LEU A 13 8.95 14.98 -20.66
N ARG A 14 8.97 16.19 -21.23
CA ARG A 14 10.12 17.11 -21.17
C ARG A 14 10.45 17.52 -19.75
N VAL A 15 9.49 17.49 -18.82
CA VAL A 15 9.72 17.82 -17.40
C VAL A 15 10.64 16.79 -16.71
N LEU A 16 10.71 15.54 -17.21
CA LEU A 16 11.64 14.52 -16.72
C LEU A 16 13.11 14.85 -16.99
N ARG A 17 13.43 15.89 -17.77
CA ARG A 17 14.80 16.39 -17.91
C ARG A 17 15.37 16.91 -16.59
N HIS A 18 14.51 17.31 -15.65
CA HIS A 18 14.93 17.73 -14.32
C HIS A 18 15.22 16.49 -13.47
N PRO A 19 16.50 16.19 -13.14
CA PRO A 19 16.87 14.92 -12.52
C PRO A 19 16.20 14.71 -11.16
N THR A 20 16.07 15.77 -10.35
CA THR A 20 15.36 15.68 -9.06
C THR A 20 13.88 15.36 -9.25
N PHE A 21 13.22 15.98 -10.24
CA PHE A 21 11.81 15.69 -10.54
C PHE A 21 11.65 14.25 -11.01
N ALA A 22 12.49 13.79 -11.95
CA ALA A 22 12.42 12.42 -12.48
C ALA A 22 12.57 11.38 -11.37
N VAL A 23 13.55 11.56 -10.47
CA VAL A 23 13.81 10.59 -9.42
C VAL A 23 12.77 10.65 -8.30
N ALA A 24 12.31 11.85 -7.90
CA ALA A 24 11.21 11.98 -6.93
C ALA A 24 9.92 11.37 -7.47
N THR A 25 9.65 11.53 -8.77
CA THR A 25 8.50 10.95 -9.46
C THR A 25 8.63 9.42 -9.58
N ALA A 26 9.84 8.89 -9.82
CA ALA A 26 10.09 7.45 -9.79
C ALA A 26 9.91 6.84 -8.40
N ALA A 27 10.41 7.51 -7.35
CA ALA A 27 10.15 7.10 -5.97
C ALA A 27 8.64 7.13 -5.66
N MET A 28 7.93 8.15 -6.14
CA MET A 28 6.48 8.29 -5.96
C MET A 28 5.72 7.16 -6.63
N PHE A 29 6.15 6.73 -7.81
CA PHE A 29 5.57 5.58 -8.51
C PHE A 29 5.65 4.31 -7.65
N VAL A 30 6.83 3.99 -7.12
CA VAL A 30 7.05 2.81 -6.28
C VAL A 30 6.27 2.89 -4.96
N ILE A 31 6.27 4.06 -4.31
CA ILE A 31 5.50 4.29 -3.08
C ILE A 31 4.00 4.16 -3.34
N SER A 32 3.51 4.65 -4.48
CA SER A 32 2.10 4.55 -4.87
C SER A 32 1.69 3.10 -5.10
N ILE A 33 2.53 2.29 -5.76
CA ILE A 33 2.30 0.85 -5.90
C ILE A 33 2.06 0.20 -4.54
N ALA A 34 2.95 0.46 -3.58
CA ALA A 34 2.84 -0.12 -2.25
C ALA A 34 1.61 0.40 -1.48
N PHE A 35 1.38 1.71 -1.48
CA PHE A 35 0.29 2.36 -0.75
C PHE A 35 -1.10 1.95 -1.25
N TYR A 36 -1.32 1.94 -2.55
CA TYR A 36 -2.61 1.53 -3.10
C TYR A 36 -2.81 0.01 -3.02
N GLY A 37 -1.73 -0.78 -3.13
CA GLY A 37 -1.77 -2.22 -2.89
C GLY A 37 -2.28 -2.55 -1.48
N ILE A 38 -1.73 -1.90 -0.44
CA ILE A 38 -2.18 -2.12 0.93
C ILE A 38 -3.57 -1.55 1.22
N MET A 39 -3.97 -0.48 0.52
CA MET A 39 -5.31 0.09 0.62
C MET A 39 -6.40 -0.94 0.27
N VAL A 40 -6.12 -1.86 -0.66
CA VAL A 40 -7.03 -2.94 -1.04
C VAL A 40 -6.84 -4.20 -0.17
N LEU A 41 -5.59 -4.56 0.15
CA LEU A 41 -5.34 -5.75 0.97
C LEU A 41 -5.90 -5.64 2.39
N SER A 42 -5.84 -4.46 3.01
CA SER A 42 -6.28 -4.27 4.42
C SER A 42 -7.78 -4.56 4.66
N PRO A 43 -8.73 -4.01 3.87
CA PRO A 43 -10.14 -4.36 4.02
C PRO A 43 -10.40 -5.82 3.60
N LEU A 44 -9.68 -6.33 2.61
CA LEU A 44 -9.84 -7.72 2.18
C LEU A 44 -9.42 -8.70 3.29
N PHE A 45 -8.33 -8.42 3.99
CA PHE A 45 -7.85 -9.19 5.12
C PHE A 45 -8.86 -9.19 6.28
N THR A 46 -9.37 -8.01 6.67
CA THR A 46 -10.33 -7.91 7.79
C THR A 46 -11.70 -8.50 7.44
N GLN A 47 -12.18 -8.35 6.22
CA GLN A 47 -13.51 -8.85 5.84
C GLN A 47 -13.50 -10.34 5.51
N ILE A 48 -12.54 -10.82 4.70
CA ILE A 48 -12.54 -12.22 4.26
C ILE A 48 -11.91 -13.13 5.31
N LEU A 49 -10.77 -12.76 5.89
CA LEU A 49 -10.05 -13.66 6.79
C LEU A 49 -10.55 -13.57 8.24
N MET A 50 -10.79 -12.35 8.73
CA MET A 50 -11.28 -12.11 10.09
C MET A 50 -12.81 -12.13 10.21
N GLY A 51 -13.53 -12.17 9.09
CA GLY A 51 -15.00 -12.20 9.08
C GLY A 51 -15.65 -10.93 9.60
N TYR A 52 -14.93 -9.79 9.63
CA TYR A 52 -15.47 -8.53 10.11
C TYR A 52 -16.54 -8.00 9.16
N THR A 53 -17.61 -7.43 9.71
CA THR A 53 -18.58 -6.68 8.92
C THR A 53 -17.92 -5.47 8.28
N ALA A 54 -18.47 -4.97 7.17
CA ALA A 54 -17.93 -3.79 6.48
C ALA A 54 -17.78 -2.57 7.42
N MET A 55 -18.69 -2.41 8.38
CA MET A 55 -18.62 -1.34 9.38
C MET A 55 -17.46 -1.53 10.36
N LEU A 56 -17.23 -2.74 10.86
CA LEU A 56 -16.10 -3.04 11.75
C LEU A 56 -14.76 -2.91 11.01
N ALA A 57 -14.68 -3.41 9.77
CA ALA A 57 -13.51 -3.23 8.92
C ALA A 57 -13.19 -1.73 8.73
N GLY A 58 -14.22 -0.91 8.46
CA GLY A 58 -14.06 0.55 8.38
C GLY A 58 -13.52 1.15 9.68
N LEU A 59 -14.04 0.71 10.83
CA LEU A 59 -13.64 1.23 12.15
C LEU A 59 -12.19 0.87 12.51
N VAL A 60 -11.73 -0.35 12.21
CA VAL A 60 -10.32 -0.78 12.39
C VAL A 60 -9.38 0.07 11.54
N LEU A 61 -9.81 0.41 10.32
CA LEU A 61 -8.96 1.11 9.36
C LEU A 61 -8.98 2.64 9.53
N ALA A 62 -10.02 3.19 10.14
CA ALA A 62 -10.22 4.63 10.33
C ALA A 62 -9.07 5.33 11.11
N PRO A 63 -8.51 4.75 12.20
CA PRO A 63 -7.36 5.32 12.89
C PRO A 63 -6.15 5.59 11.99
N GLY A 64 -5.92 4.76 10.96
CA GLY A 64 -4.85 5.03 9.98
C GLY A 64 -5.10 6.27 9.13
N GLY A 65 -6.35 6.55 8.77
CA GLY A 65 -6.73 7.80 8.10
C GLY A 65 -6.52 9.01 9.00
N LEU A 66 -6.94 8.92 10.27
CA LEU A 66 -6.72 9.98 11.27
C LEU A 66 -5.23 10.25 11.53
N ALA A 67 -4.42 9.20 11.64
CA ALA A 67 -2.97 9.31 11.75
C ALA A 67 -2.37 10.06 10.56
N THR A 68 -2.84 9.76 9.35
CA THR A 68 -2.39 10.45 8.12
C THR A 68 -2.77 11.93 8.15
N LEU A 69 -4.01 12.23 8.55
CA LEU A 69 -4.53 13.60 8.67
C LEU A 69 -3.68 14.44 9.64
N ILE A 70 -3.32 13.88 10.79
CA ILE A 70 -2.48 14.54 11.80
C ILE A 70 -1.05 14.71 11.29
N THR A 71 -0.54 13.75 10.54
CA THR A 71 0.87 13.73 10.14
C THR A 71 1.17 14.62 8.93
N MET A 72 0.20 14.87 8.06
CA MET A 72 0.33 15.79 6.92
C MET A 72 0.85 17.19 7.30
N PRO A 73 0.23 17.94 8.25
CA PRO A 73 0.73 19.25 8.66
C PRO A 73 2.07 19.15 9.39
N ILE A 74 2.31 18.07 10.15
CA ILE A 74 3.60 17.83 10.81
C ILE A 74 4.71 17.68 9.78
N ALA A 75 4.48 16.89 8.73
CA ALA A 75 5.42 16.70 7.63
C ALA A 75 5.71 18.02 6.91
N ALA A 76 4.68 18.84 6.67
CA ALA A 76 4.83 20.17 6.06
C ALA A 76 5.66 21.12 6.95
N ALA A 77 5.45 21.12 8.27
CA ALA A 77 6.25 21.92 9.19
C ALA A 77 7.71 21.44 9.26
N LEU A 78 7.93 20.13 9.18
CA LEU A 78 9.24 19.50 9.28
C LEU A 78 10.13 19.81 8.06
N LEU A 79 9.53 20.00 6.87
CA LEU A 79 10.22 20.45 5.65
C LEU A 79 10.98 21.78 5.82
N ASN A 80 10.53 22.65 6.73
CA ASN A 80 11.19 23.92 7.00
C ASN A 80 12.45 23.79 7.86
N ARG A 81 12.63 22.65 8.56
CA ARG A 81 13.69 22.45 9.56
C ARG A 81 14.64 21.31 9.23
N VAL A 82 14.17 20.28 8.50
CA VAL A 82 14.90 19.05 8.23
C VAL A 82 15.03 18.86 6.71
N ASP A 83 16.12 18.24 6.26
CA ASP A 83 16.24 17.87 4.84
C ASP A 83 15.09 16.90 4.46
N PRO A 84 14.34 17.17 3.39
CA PRO A 84 13.21 16.34 2.96
C PRO A 84 13.53 14.84 2.85
N ARG A 85 14.79 14.48 2.54
CA ARG A 85 15.20 13.08 2.43
C ARG A 85 15.07 12.30 3.71
N TRP A 86 15.50 12.89 4.83
CA TRP A 86 15.42 12.22 6.11
C TRP A 86 13.96 12.03 6.52
N ILE A 87 13.08 12.96 6.16
CA ILE A 87 11.64 12.85 6.39
C ILE A 87 11.05 11.70 5.55
N ILE A 88 11.42 11.60 4.26
CA ILE A 88 10.96 10.51 3.38
C ILE A 88 11.49 9.16 3.88
N VAL A 89 12.76 9.08 4.27
CA VAL A 89 13.38 7.85 4.77
C VAL A 89 12.71 7.37 6.05
N THR A 90 12.43 8.27 7.00
CA THR A 90 11.71 7.89 8.22
C THR A 90 10.28 7.47 7.90
N GLY A 91 9.58 8.16 6.99
CA GLY A 91 8.26 7.76 6.51
C GLY A 91 8.26 6.36 5.86
N CYS A 92 9.22 6.06 4.99
CA CYS A 92 9.37 4.74 4.39
C CYS A 92 9.72 3.66 5.42
N ALA A 93 10.59 3.96 6.40
CA ALA A 93 10.94 3.03 7.47
C ALA A 93 9.72 2.71 8.36
N VAL A 94 8.93 3.73 8.71
CA VAL A 94 7.69 3.56 9.49
C VAL A 94 6.67 2.72 8.71
N ASN A 95 6.52 2.95 7.40
CA ASN A 95 5.65 2.12 6.56
C ASN A 95 6.16 0.68 6.46
N ALA A 96 7.46 0.47 6.25
CA ALA A 96 8.07 -0.86 6.21
C ALA A 96 7.84 -1.61 7.52
N TYR A 97 8.01 -0.93 8.66
CA TYR A 97 7.74 -1.50 9.98
C TYR A 97 6.26 -1.84 10.18
N ALA A 98 5.33 -0.99 9.75
CA ALA A 98 3.91 -1.29 9.79
C ALA A 98 3.55 -2.54 8.94
N MET A 99 4.15 -2.68 7.76
CA MET A 99 3.97 -3.86 6.91
C MET A 99 4.58 -5.12 7.51
N TYR A 100 5.74 -4.99 8.17
CA TYR A 100 6.32 -6.08 8.94
C TYR A 100 5.39 -6.55 10.05
N LEU A 101 4.81 -5.64 10.85
CA LEU A 101 3.85 -6.00 11.89
C LEU A 101 2.62 -6.72 11.31
N MET A 102 2.11 -6.28 10.15
CA MET A 102 1.01 -6.98 9.47
C MET A 102 1.42 -8.35 8.94
N ALA A 103 2.68 -8.52 8.50
CA ALA A 103 3.21 -9.78 8.02
C ALA A 103 3.44 -10.81 9.14
N THR A 104 3.56 -10.37 10.39
CA THR A 104 3.67 -11.25 11.57
C THR A 104 2.33 -11.63 12.19
N LEU A 105 1.20 -11.20 11.59
CA LEU A 105 -0.12 -11.52 12.11
C LEU A 105 -0.46 -13.00 11.89
N THR A 106 -1.07 -13.60 12.92
CA THR A 106 -1.66 -14.94 12.87
C THR A 106 -3.18 -14.84 12.67
N LEU A 107 -3.82 -15.99 12.40
CA LEU A 107 -5.29 -16.10 12.28
C LEU A 107 -6.04 -15.75 13.57
N GLU A 108 -5.36 -15.68 14.71
CA GLU A 108 -5.92 -15.30 16.02
C GLU A 108 -5.79 -13.81 16.33
N ALA A 109 -5.35 -13.00 15.36
CA ALA A 109 -5.12 -11.58 15.57
C ALA A 109 -6.38 -10.83 16.05
N SER A 110 -6.20 -10.02 17.08
CA SER A 110 -7.25 -9.18 17.66
C SER A 110 -7.44 -7.89 16.86
N TYR A 111 -8.52 -7.16 17.19
CA TYR A 111 -8.81 -5.83 16.64
C TYR A 111 -7.60 -4.90 16.73
N TRP A 112 -6.90 -4.91 17.87
CA TRP A 112 -5.75 -4.03 18.14
C TRP A 112 -4.52 -4.38 17.31
N ASP A 113 -4.32 -5.65 16.99
CA ASP A 113 -3.19 -6.13 16.22
C ASP A 113 -3.25 -5.67 14.76
N ILE A 114 -4.43 -5.30 14.27
CA ILE A 114 -4.63 -4.72 12.94
C ILE A 114 -4.71 -3.19 13.02
N MET A 115 -5.38 -2.66 14.03
CA MET A 115 -5.56 -1.22 14.21
C MET A 115 -4.22 -0.51 14.42
N LEU A 116 -3.32 -1.08 15.23
CA LEU A 116 -2.05 -0.45 15.59
C LEU A 116 -1.10 -0.35 14.38
N PRO A 117 -0.82 -1.43 13.60
CA PRO A 117 -0.05 -1.31 12.36
C PRO A 117 -0.68 -0.34 11.37
N ARG A 118 -2.01 -0.31 11.28
CA ARG A 118 -2.71 0.62 10.39
C ARG A 118 -2.56 2.08 10.82
N PHE A 119 -2.57 2.35 12.12
CA PHE A 119 -2.28 3.66 12.69
C PHE A 119 -0.83 4.07 12.39
N ILE A 120 0.14 3.19 12.66
CA ILE A 120 1.57 3.42 12.39
C ILE A 120 1.80 3.69 10.89
N GLN A 121 1.17 2.91 10.02
CA GLN A 121 1.22 3.13 8.58
C GLN A 121 0.73 4.54 8.20
N GLY A 122 -0.39 4.99 8.78
CA GLY A 122 -0.93 6.32 8.53
C GLY A 122 0.06 7.44 8.84
N LEU A 123 0.83 7.29 9.93
CA LEU A 123 1.93 8.20 10.26
C LEU A 123 3.00 8.18 9.16
N GLY A 124 3.42 6.99 8.74
CA GLY A 124 4.43 6.84 7.69
C GLY A 124 4.01 7.46 6.35
N ILE A 125 2.75 7.29 5.93
CA ILE A 125 2.23 7.84 4.67
C ILE A 125 2.33 9.37 4.65
N GLY A 126 1.89 10.03 5.73
CA GLY A 126 1.96 11.49 5.85
C GLY A 126 3.39 12.02 5.73
N LEU A 127 4.34 11.34 6.38
CA LEU A 127 5.77 11.67 6.31
C LEU A 127 6.43 11.34 4.96
N THR A 128 5.77 10.57 4.10
CA THR A 128 6.34 10.18 2.80
C THR A 128 5.78 11.03 1.68
N PHE A 129 4.44 11.11 1.56
CA PHE A 129 3.77 11.73 0.43
C PHE A 129 4.02 13.24 0.34
N VAL A 130 3.86 13.97 1.46
CA VAL A 130 4.02 15.43 1.50
C VAL A 130 5.41 15.85 1.04
N PRO A 131 6.51 15.44 1.71
CA PRO A 131 7.85 15.88 1.30
C PRO A 131 8.22 15.42 -0.10
N LEU A 132 7.80 14.23 -0.54
CA LEU A 132 8.10 13.74 -1.87
C LEU A 132 7.43 14.57 -2.96
N SER A 133 6.16 14.92 -2.78
CA SER A 133 5.45 15.83 -3.70
C SER A 133 6.08 17.23 -3.72
N THR A 134 6.47 17.76 -2.56
CA THR A 134 7.15 19.06 -2.48
C THR A 134 8.49 19.05 -3.20
N VAL A 135 9.32 18.02 -3.00
CA VAL A 135 10.62 17.88 -3.66
C VAL A 135 10.47 17.72 -5.16
N ALA A 136 9.49 16.95 -5.63
CA ALA A 136 9.23 16.80 -7.05
C ALA A 136 8.86 18.15 -7.67
N LEU A 137 7.81 18.80 -7.18
CA LEU A 137 7.26 20.01 -7.82
C LEU A 137 8.18 21.23 -7.69
N SER A 138 8.93 21.35 -6.60
CA SER A 138 9.91 22.44 -6.42
C SER A 138 11.15 22.32 -7.32
N ALA A 139 11.39 21.16 -7.93
CA ALA A 139 12.52 20.94 -8.83
C ALA A 139 12.27 21.46 -10.27
N VAL A 140 11.07 21.96 -10.57
CA VAL A 140 10.65 22.38 -11.90
C VAL A 140 10.37 23.89 -11.91
N PRO A 141 10.76 24.64 -12.96
CA PRO A 141 10.42 26.06 -13.09
C PRO A 141 8.91 26.31 -13.11
N MET A 142 8.45 27.45 -12.57
CA MET A 142 7.03 27.83 -12.48
C MET A 142 6.28 27.71 -13.81
N ARG A 143 6.94 28.04 -14.93
CA ARG A 143 6.37 27.95 -16.29
C ARG A 143 5.98 26.54 -16.71
N GLU A 144 6.61 25.52 -16.12
CA GLU A 144 6.39 24.10 -16.43
C GLU A 144 5.59 23.39 -15.32
N MET A 145 5.17 24.11 -14.28
CA MET A 145 4.56 23.52 -13.08
C MET A 145 3.21 22.86 -13.35
N GLY A 146 2.42 23.37 -14.31
CA GLY A 146 1.17 22.74 -14.74
C GLY A 146 1.41 21.33 -15.32
N HIS A 147 2.38 21.20 -16.23
CA HIS A 147 2.77 19.92 -16.80
C HIS A 147 3.41 18.98 -15.76
N ALA A 148 4.24 19.51 -14.86
CA ALA A 148 4.88 18.75 -13.79
C ALA A 148 3.86 18.14 -12.83
N SER A 149 2.89 18.93 -12.37
CA SER A 149 1.83 18.47 -11.47
C SER A 149 0.92 17.45 -12.16
N GLY A 150 0.58 17.65 -13.43
CA GLY A 150 -0.17 16.69 -14.23
C GLY A 150 0.54 15.35 -14.35
N LEU A 151 1.81 15.36 -14.77
CA LEU A 151 2.63 14.15 -14.91
C LEU A 151 2.86 13.45 -13.56
N PHE A 152 3.14 14.20 -12.48
CA PHE A 152 3.33 13.64 -11.14
C PHE A 152 2.06 12.94 -10.64
N ASN A 153 0.89 13.56 -10.82
CA ASN A 153 -0.38 12.95 -10.45
C ASN A 153 -0.72 11.74 -11.33
N PHE A 154 -0.46 11.81 -12.63
CA PHE A 154 -0.65 10.68 -13.55
C PHE A 154 0.21 9.49 -13.15
N ILE A 155 1.50 9.69 -12.87
CA ILE A 155 2.40 8.61 -12.44
C ILE A 155 1.96 8.03 -11.10
N ARG A 156 1.51 8.88 -10.16
CA ARG A 156 0.96 8.44 -8.89
C ARG A 156 -0.28 7.55 -9.06
N THR A 157 -1.26 7.98 -9.86
CA THR A 157 -2.50 7.21 -10.07
C THR A 157 -2.25 5.96 -10.90
N ALA A 158 -1.36 6.01 -11.90
CA ALA A 158 -0.91 4.85 -12.68
C ALA A 158 -0.17 3.83 -11.80
N GLY A 159 0.74 4.29 -10.93
CA GLY A 159 1.40 3.43 -9.94
C GLY A 159 0.37 2.81 -8.98
N GLY A 160 -0.64 3.58 -8.59
CA GLY A 160 -1.73 3.08 -7.75
C GLY A 160 -2.55 1.97 -8.38
N SER A 161 -2.98 2.12 -9.63
CA SER A 161 -3.74 1.09 -10.35
C SER A 161 -2.90 -0.17 -10.60
N ILE A 162 -1.62 -0.01 -10.98
CA ILE A 162 -0.67 -1.12 -11.11
C ILE A 162 -0.49 -1.84 -9.77
N GLY A 163 -0.35 -1.09 -8.67
CA GLY A 163 -0.22 -1.65 -7.32
C GLY A 163 -1.42 -2.49 -6.91
N ILE A 164 -2.63 -1.98 -7.12
CA ILE A 164 -3.87 -2.70 -6.82
C ILE A 164 -3.95 -3.99 -7.66
N ALA A 165 -3.77 -3.89 -8.97
CA ALA A 165 -3.87 -5.04 -9.86
C ALA A 165 -2.79 -6.10 -9.55
N THR A 166 -1.57 -5.67 -9.27
CA THR A 166 -0.45 -6.57 -8.95
C THR A 166 -0.68 -7.26 -7.62
N MET A 167 -1.05 -6.54 -6.55
CA MET A 167 -1.29 -7.15 -5.24
C MET A 167 -2.51 -8.07 -5.25
N ALA A 168 -3.59 -7.71 -5.93
CA ALA A 168 -4.75 -8.60 -6.09
C ALA A 168 -4.38 -9.88 -6.86
N THR A 169 -3.60 -9.76 -7.94
CA THR A 169 -3.12 -10.91 -8.72
C THR A 169 -2.18 -11.79 -7.91
N LEU A 170 -1.23 -11.20 -7.19
CA LEU A 170 -0.30 -11.93 -6.33
C LEU A 170 -1.01 -12.63 -5.19
N LEU A 171 -2.06 -12.02 -4.61
CA LEU A 171 -2.90 -12.66 -3.62
C LEU A 171 -3.59 -13.89 -4.21
N GLN A 172 -4.29 -13.75 -5.33
CA GLN A 172 -5.01 -14.87 -5.95
C GLN A 172 -4.06 -16.01 -6.35
N ARG A 173 -2.93 -15.68 -7.01
CA ARG A 173 -1.93 -16.67 -7.40
C ARG A 173 -1.26 -17.32 -6.20
N GLY A 174 -0.90 -16.52 -5.19
CA GLY A 174 -0.31 -17.01 -3.95
C GLY A 174 -1.25 -17.98 -3.23
N THR A 175 -2.55 -17.67 -3.16
CA THR A 175 -3.54 -18.58 -2.57
C THR A 175 -3.60 -19.90 -3.32
N GLN A 176 -3.61 -19.86 -4.66
CA GLN A 176 -3.62 -21.08 -5.48
C GLN A 176 -2.36 -21.94 -5.27
N VAL A 177 -1.18 -21.32 -5.15
CA VAL A 177 0.08 -22.03 -4.90
C VAL A 177 0.09 -22.67 -3.51
N HIS A 178 -0.25 -21.91 -2.47
CA HIS A 178 -0.30 -22.43 -1.10
C HIS A 178 -1.37 -23.52 -0.96
N GLN A 179 -2.52 -23.36 -1.62
CA GLN A 179 -3.56 -24.37 -1.65
C GLN A 179 -3.05 -25.67 -2.29
N ALA A 180 -2.38 -25.60 -3.44
CA ALA A 180 -1.81 -26.77 -4.10
C ALA A 180 -0.79 -27.49 -3.21
N GLN A 181 -0.01 -26.75 -2.41
CA GLN A 181 0.94 -27.30 -1.45
C GLN A 181 0.27 -27.87 -0.19
N LEU A 182 -0.80 -27.26 0.31
CA LEU A 182 -1.48 -27.74 1.51
C LEU A 182 -2.27 -29.02 1.21
N VAL A 183 -2.93 -29.09 0.04
CA VAL A 183 -3.69 -30.28 -0.37
C VAL A 183 -2.79 -31.52 -0.50
N THR A 184 -1.51 -31.38 -0.85
CA THR A 184 -0.60 -32.55 -0.87
C THR A 184 -0.28 -33.11 0.52
N HIS A 185 -0.47 -32.33 1.57
CA HIS A 185 -0.30 -32.77 2.96
C HIS A 185 -1.61 -33.27 3.58
N VAL A 186 -2.77 -32.93 3.01
CA VAL A 186 -4.07 -33.46 3.40
C VAL A 186 -4.31 -34.78 2.66
N SER A 187 -3.74 -35.85 3.19
CA SER A 187 -3.85 -37.20 2.63
C SER A 187 -4.85 -38.04 3.42
N LEU A 188 -5.66 -38.83 2.72
CA LEU A 188 -6.54 -39.85 3.32
C LEU A 188 -5.79 -40.90 4.16
N TYR A 189 -4.48 -41.01 3.95
CA TYR A 189 -3.60 -41.92 4.66
C TYR A 189 -3.03 -41.32 5.95
N ASP A 190 -3.29 -40.04 6.22
CA ASP A 190 -2.94 -39.40 7.48
C ASP A 190 -4.04 -39.69 8.52
N PRO A 191 -3.72 -40.39 9.64
CA PRO A 191 -4.70 -40.74 10.66
C PRO A 191 -5.42 -39.52 11.26
N ASP A 192 -4.76 -38.36 11.34
CA ASP A 192 -5.33 -37.16 11.95
C ASP A 192 -6.42 -36.53 11.05
N VAL A 193 -6.17 -36.51 9.73
CA VAL A 193 -7.15 -36.03 8.74
C VAL A 193 -8.37 -36.94 8.69
N TRP A 194 -8.14 -38.26 8.74
CA TRP A 194 -9.22 -39.25 8.74
C TRP A 194 -10.11 -39.14 9.99
N ASN A 195 -9.52 -39.02 11.18
CA ASN A 195 -10.27 -38.85 12.42
C ASN A 195 -11.08 -37.53 12.43
N HIS A 196 -10.50 -36.44 11.91
CA HIS A 196 -11.20 -35.17 11.82
C HIS A 196 -12.37 -35.21 10.81
N TYR A 197 -12.15 -35.85 9.66
CA TYR A 197 -13.19 -36.12 8.67
C TYR A 197 -14.38 -36.89 9.26
N GLN A 198 -14.11 -38.01 9.96
CA GLN A 198 -15.16 -38.84 10.56
C GLN A 198 -15.97 -38.04 11.59
N THR A 199 -15.29 -37.26 12.44
CA THR A 199 -15.96 -36.40 13.44
C THR A 199 -16.91 -35.39 12.77
N LEU A 200 -16.49 -34.78 11.65
CA LEU A 200 -17.31 -33.85 10.89
C LEU A 200 -18.50 -34.55 10.23
N ALA A 201 -18.28 -35.70 9.59
CA ALA A 201 -19.33 -36.49 8.94
C ALA A 201 -20.40 -36.94 9.96
N ASP A 202 -19.98 -37.43 11.12
CA ASP A 202 -20.88 -37.82 12.21
C ASP A 202 -21.67 -36.61 12.74
N THR A 203 -21.05 -35.44 12.82
CA THR A 203 -21.73 -34.19 13.24
C THR A 203 -22.80 -33.77 12.23
N PHE A 204 -22.55 -33.88 10.93
CA PHE A 204 -23.54 -33.57 9.90
C PHE A 204 -24.67 -34.61 9.84
N ALA A 205 -24.34 -35.90 10.01
CA ALA A 205 -25.33 -36.96 10.12
C ALA A 205 -26.24 -36.77 11.35
N ALA A 206 -25.66 -36.40 12.50
CA ALA A 206 -26.41 -36.09 13.72
C ALA A 206 -27.34 -34.85 13.57
N ARG A 207 -27.02 -33.94 12.63
CA ARG A 207 -27.88 -32.79 12.28
C ARG A 207 -28.95 -33.12 11.24
N GLY A 208 -29.09 -34.39 10.85
CA GLY A 208 -30.15 -34.87 9.96
C GLY A 208 -29.80 -34.87 8.48
N ALA A 209 -28.52 -34.74 8.11
CA ALA A 209 -28.10 -34.93 6.72
C ALA A 209 -28.04 -36.43 6.36
N ASP A 210 -28.44 -36.78 5.13
CA ASP A 210 -28.23 -38.11 4.57
C ASP A 210 -26.73 -38.46 4.55
N THR A 211 -26.37 -39.73 4.68
CA THR A 211 -24.96 -40.20 4.77
C THR A 211 -24.08 -39.66 3.65
N VAL A 212 -24.54 -39.72 2.39
CA VAL A 212 -23.82 -39.17 1.23
C VAL A 212 -23.63 -37.65 1.32
N SER A 213 -24.66 -36.94 1.79
CA SER A 213 -24.63 -35.49 1.94
C SER A 213 -23.75 -35.05 3.12
N ALA A 214 -23.72 -35.84 4.20
CA ALA A 214 -22.88 -35.61 5.38
C ALA A 214 -21.40 -35.78 5.05
N GLU A 215 -21.04 -36.83 4.31
CA GLU A 215 -19.67 -37.06 3.83
C GLU A 215 -19.21 -35.94 2.88
N ALA A 216 -20.05 -35.52 1.94
CA ALA A 216 -19.73 -34.42 1.03
C ALA A 216 -19.53 -33.08 1.79
N GLN A 217 -20.35 -32.78 2.79
CA GLN A 217 -20.21 -31.59 3.64
C GLN A 217 -18.95 -31.64 4.51
N ALA A 218 -18.59 -32.81 5.05
CA ALA A 218 -17.35 -32.99 5.78
C ALA A 218 -16.13 -32.66 4.90
N TRP A 219 -16.08 -33.19 3.67
CA TRP A 219 -15.03 -32.85 2.71
C TRP A 219 -14.99 -31.37 2.32
N ALA A 220 -16.16 -30.77 2.10
CA ALA A 220 -16.25 -29.34 1.80
C ALA A 220 -15.69 -28.49 2.94
N SER A 221 -16.01 -28.83 4.20
CA SER A 221 -15.51 -28.09 5.36
C SER A 221 -13.98 -28.23 5.57
N LEU A 222 -13.41 -29.40 5.31
CA LEU A 222 -11.95 -29.61 5.29
C LEU A 222 -11.28 -28.77 4.21
N TYR A 223 -11.86 -28.75 3.01
CA TYR A 223 -11.34 -27.94 1.92
C TYR A 223 -11.44 -26.44 2.20
N GLU A 224 -12.51 -25.97 2.85
CA GLU A 224 -12.64 -24.58 3.29
C GLU A 224 -11.57 -24.18 4.30
N MET A 225 -11.18 -25.07 5.23
CA MET A 225 -10.07 -24.82 6.15
C MET A 225 -8.75 -24.64 5.39
N VAL A 226 -8.46 -25.52 4.43
CA VAL A 226 -7.27 -25.41 3.57
C VAL A 226 -7.27 -24.11 2.77
N GLN A 227 -8.41 -23.73 2.20
CA GLN A 227 -8.56 -22.46 1.48
C GLN A 227 -8.28 -21.25 2.36
N ARG A 228 -8.81 -21.25 3.59
CA ARG A 228 -8.62 -20.17 4.56
C ARG A 228 -7.15 -20.03 4.96
N GLU A 229 -6.48 -21.15 5.19
CA GLU A 229 -5.04 -21.19 5.52
C GLU A 229 -4.19 -20.70 4.34
N ALA A 230 -4.45 -21.21 3.13
CA ALA A 230 -3.77 -20.79 1.91
C ALA A 230 -3.91 -19.28 1.66
N LEU A 231 -5.10 -18.74 1.92
CA LEU A 231 -5.37 -17.32 1.79
C LEU A 231 -4.61 -16.50 2.84
N SER A 232 -4.55 -16.97 4.09
CA SER A 232 -3.78 -16.33 5.16
C SER A 232 -2.29 -16.23 4.80
N LEU A 233 -1.68 -17.33 4.37
CA LEU A 233 -0.28 -17.37 3.94
C LEU A 233 -0.02 -16.42 2.77
N SER A 234 -0.92 -16.38 1.78
CA SER A 234 -0.84 -15.47 0.65
C SER A 234 -0.93 -13.98 1.05
N PHE A 235 -1.71 -13.66 2.09
CA PHE A 235 -1.73 -12.31 2.67
C PHE A 235 -0.40 -11.94 3.33
N ILE A 236 0.13 -12.84 4.18
CA ILE A 236 1.41 -12.66 4.86
C ILE A 236 2.53 -12.40 3.85
N ASP A 237 2.58 -13.21 2.80
CA ASP A 237 3.47 -13.06 1.65
C ASP A 237 3.40 -11.67 1.02
N ASN A 238 2.20 -11.16 0.79
CA ASN A 238 2.01 -9.83 0.20
C ASN A 238 2.41 -8.70 1.17
N PHE A 239 2.15 -8.85 2.47
CA PHE A 239 2.64 -7.87 3.46
C PHE A 239 4.17 -7.84 3.53
N TRP A 240 4.83 -9.00 3.46
CA TRP A 240 6.30 -9.06 3.32
C TRP A 240 6.79 -8.38 2.05
N ARG A 241 6.16 -8.64 0.90
CA ARG A 241 6.51 -7.96 -0.37
C ARG A 241 6.39 -6.45 -0.25
N LEU A 242 5.33 -5.95 0.38
CA LEU A 242 5.12 -4.52 0.62
C LEU A 242 6.18 -3.94 1.58
N ALA A 243 6.54 -4.66 2.64
CA ALA A 243 7.62 -4.26 3.56
C ALA A 243 8.94 -4.09 2.81
N TRP A 244 9.30 -5.06 1.95
CA TRP A 244 10.49 -5.00 1.12
C TRP A 244 10.45 -3.87 0.09
N ILE A 245 9.29 -3.59 -0.51
CA ILE A 245 9.14 -2.45 -1.43
C ILE A 245 9.43 -1.13 -0.71
N PHE A 246 8.84 -0.90 0.47
CA PHE A 246 9.14 0.31 1.26
C PHE A 246 10.59 0.38 1.71
N ALA A 247 11.17 -0.75 2.14
CA ALA A 247 12.58 -0.82 2.53
C ALA A 247 13.53 -0.55 1.36
N ALA A 248 13.22 -1.03 0.15
CA ALA A 248 14.02 -0.80 -1.06
C ALA A 248 13.99 0.65 -1.54
N VAL A 249 12.95 1.41 -1.22
CA VAL A 249 12.88 2.85 -1.52
C VAL A 249 13.85 3.67 -0.65
N ILE A 250 14.18 3.21 0.56
CA ILE A 250 15.10 3.92 1.47
C ILE A 250 16.48 4.17 0.84
N PRO A 251 17.24 3.15 0.38
CA PRO A 251 18.54 3.38 -0.24
C PRO A 251 18.39 4.19 -1.54
N PHE A 252 17.31 3.99 -2.30
CA PHE A 252 17.04 4.78 -3.50
C PHE A 252 16.89 6.28 -3.19
N VAL A 253 16.18 6.63 -2.12
CA VAL A 253 15.99 8.01 -1.65
C VAL A 253 17.28 8.60 -1.08
N LEU A 254 18.12 7.79 -0.43
CA LEU A 254 19.42 8.23 0.08
C LEU A 254 20.44 8.47 -1.05
N LEU A 255 20.35 7.73 -2.15
CA LEU A 255 21.21 7.87 -3.33
C LEU A 255 20.88 9.12 -4.16
N LEU A 256 19.70 9.75 -3.99
CA LEU A 256 19.45 11.09 -4.53
C LEU A 256 20.46 12.06 -3.89
N GLY A 257 21.38 12.66 -4.66
CA GLY A 257 22.41 13.60 -4.19
C GLY A 257 21.87 14.98 -3.79
N ARG A 258 22.48 15.64 -2.76
CA ARG A 258 22.02 16.84 -1.99
C ARG A 258 21.26 17.93 -2.78
N ARG A 259 20.19 18.46 -2.15
CA ARG A 259 19.26 19.54 -2.56
C ARG A 259 19.55 20.17 -3.94
N PRO A 260 18.61 20.16 -4.91
CA PRO A 260 18.66 21.20 -5.93
C PRO A 260 18.48 22.56 -5.22
N ARG A 261 19.37 23.51 -5.54
CA ARG A 261 19.15 24.94 -5.26
C ARG A 261 17.72 25.26 -5.69
N MET A 262 16.90 25.76 -4.77
CA MET A 262 15.62 26.37 -5.14
C MET A 262 15.91 27.33 -6.29
N ALA A 263 15.25 27.15 -7.44
CA ALA A 263 15.32 28.13 -8.51
C ALA A 263 14.93 29.48 -7.88
N GLU A 264 15.85 30.44 -7.89
CA GLU A 264 15.58 31.78 -7.40
C GLU A 264 14.29 32.27 -8.05
N ALA A 265 13.37 32.75 -7.20
CA ALA A 265 12.18 33.43 -7.68
C ALA A 265 12.63 34.53 -8.66
N PRO A 266 11.99 34.67 -9.84
CA PRO A 266 12.28 35.80 -10.73
C PRO A 266 12.21 37.09 -9.92
N ALA A 267 13.27 37.89 -9.97
CA ALA A 267 13.39 39.14 -9.23
C ALA A 267 12.38 40.23 -9.67
N ASP A 268 11.53 39.95 -10.66
CA ASP A 268 10.55 40.89 -11.19
C ASP A 268 9.12 40.39 -10.94
N VAL A 269 8.67 40.51 -9.70
CA VAL A 269 7.27 40.90 -9.47
C VAL A 269 7.36 42.31 -8.91
N GLU A 270 7.29 43.28 -9.83
CA GLU A 270 7.08 44.68 -9.47
C GLU A 270 5.99 44.76 -8.42
N ARG A 271 6.37 45.29 -7.25
CA ARG A 271 5.43 45.62 -6.19
C ARG A 271 4.40 46.57 -6.81
N PRO A 272 3.08 46.29 -6.76
CA PRO A 272 2.12 47.30 -7.15
C PRO A 272 2.37 48.54 -6.29
N ALA A 273 2.60 49.67 -6.97
CA ALA A 273 2.92 50.94 -6.36
C ALA A 273 1.91 51.23 -5.25
N THR A 274 2.45 51.53 -4.06
CA THR A 274 1.71 52.14 -2.96
C THR A 274 0.93 53.33 -3.49
N ILE A 275 -0.40 53.21 -3.52
CA ILE A 275 -1.29 54.35 -3.64
C ILE A 275 -1.14 55.12 -2.33
N VAL A 276 -0.36 56.20 -2.37
CA VAL A 276 -0.38 57.25 -1.37
C VAL A 276 -1.56 58.15 -1.77
N GLU A 277 -2.68 58.02 -1.07
CA GLU A 277 -3.68 59.09 -1.05
C GLU A 277 -3.42 59.97 0.18
N VAL A 278 -3.24 61.25 -0.12
CA VAL A 278 -3.16 62.40 0.79
C VAL A 278 -4.57 62.88 1.09
#